data_AF-A0A4Y8L6S2-F1
#
_entry.id   AF-A0A4Y8L6S2-F1
#
_cell.length_a   1.000
_cell.length_b   1.000
_cell.length_c   1.000
_cell.angle_alpha   90.00
_cell.angle_beta   90.00
_cell.angle_gamma   90.00
#
_symmetry.space_group_name_H-M   'P 1'
#
loop_
_entity.id
_entity.type
_entity.pdbx_description
1 polymer ?
#
loop_
_entity_poly.entity_id
_entity_poly.type
_entity_poly.pdbx_seq_one_letter_code
_entity_poly.pdbx_strand_id
1 'polypeptide(L)'
;MLNNITIIGLGAGDLNQLPLGIYKKLTSAEKLFVRTAEHPVLAELSAEGVTYESFDHVYEAHDRFEDVYLAITEKLVQLAANEPVIYAVPGHPLVAEQTVQHLLALGKKGKITVTIEGGQSFLDPLFTAAGFDPVDGFQLLDGTALQSESIKPEQHVIIGQVYDGFTASDVKLELMNKYPDDHIVKVITAAGSSAEDIREVALYELDHGMTLSNLTSVYVPPLEKEADFYGEFSKLKEIISTLRSPVGCPWDREQTHESLKRYLIEETYEFLEAVDRGDVDEMIDELGDVLLQVMLHAQIGEDDGYFNIKDVIAGISEKMVRRHPHVFADAEAETAEDVTERWQQIKEEEKGRPVSSLLENAGIGLPALIQAYEIQKKAAKAGFDWDDHSDAWDKFEEEWQEFQEEVANGNRKASLQEFGDVLFALVNVSRFHGIFPEEALTMANQKFISRFQFVEDRVNESGKPFKAFSLGELDEFWKQAKNQGL
;
A
#
# COMPACT_ATOMS: atom_id res chain seq x y z
N MET A 1 -44.48 8.40 -31.40
CA MET A 1 -43.18 7.72 -31.62
C MET A 1 -42.27 8.19 -30.51
N LEU A 2 -41.46 7.32 -29.91
CA LEU A 2 -40.48 7.76 -28.92
C LEU A 2 -39.48 8.69 -29.61
N ASN A 3 -39.15 9.81 -28.95
CA ASN A 3 -38.19 10.81 -29.43
C ASN A 3 -36.84 10.11 -29.64
N ASN A 4 -36.40 9.96 -30.89
CA ASN A 4 -35.18 9.22 -31.21
C ASN A 4 -34.01 10.18 -31.44
N ILE A 5 -32.95 10.02 -30.66
CA ILE A 5 -31.71 10.79 -30.76
C ILE A 5 -30.58 9.81 -31.07
N THR A 6 -29.97 9.98 -32.24
CA THR A 6 -28.75 9.28 -32.61
C THR A 6 -27.56 10.17 -32.30
N ILE A 7 -26.66 9.71 -31.43
CA ILE A 7 -25.46 10.41 -31.03
C ILE A 7 -24.28 9.83 -31.81
N ILE A 8 -23.58 10.66 -32.56
CA ILE A 8 -22.46 10.26 -33.42
C ILE A 8 -21.15 10.82 -32.88
N GLY A 9 -20.18 9.94 -32.61
CA GLY A 9 -18.82 10.37 -32.33
C GLY A 9 -18.04 10.66 -33.60
N LEU A 10 -17.44 11.85 -33.68
CA LEU A 10 -16.63 12.28 -34.82
C LEU A 10 -15.20 11.75 -34.77
N GLY A 11 -14.77 11.16 -33.64
CA GLY A 11 -13.37 10.75 -33.42
C GLY A 11 -12.47 11.93 -33.07
N ALA A 12 -11.16 11.69 -32.92
CA ALA A 12 -10.17 12.72 -32.57
C ALA A 12 -9.41 13.28 -33.78
N GLY A 13 -9.61 12.69 -34.97
CA GLY A 13 -8.84 12.98 -36.17
C GLY A 13 -9.61 13.70 -37.28
N ASP A 14 -9.10 13.58 -38.50
CA ASP A 14 -9.66 14.16 -39.72
C ASP A 14 -10.71 13.25 -40.38
N LEU A 15 -11.28 13.72 -41.50
CA LEU A 15 -12.35 13.02 -42.21
C LEU A 15 -11.97 11.59 -42.64
N ASN A 16 -10.69 11.29 -42.87
CA ASN A 16 -10.24 9.97 -43.32
C ASN A 16 -10.38 8.89 -42.24
N GLN A 17 -10.38 9.29 -40.97
CA GLN A 17 -10.59 8.38 -39.84
C GLN A 17 -12.08 8.14 -39.57
N LEU A 18 -12.97 8.93 -40.17
CA LEU A 18 -14.40 8.76 -39.97
C LEU A 18 -14.89 7.48 -40.68
N PRO A 19 -15.51 6.51 -39.98
CA PRO A 19 -15.98 5.30 -40.62
C PRO A 19 -16.96 5.61 -41.75
N LEU A 20 -16.81 4.96 -42.91
CA LEU A 20 -17.63 5.24 -44.10
C LEU A 20 -19.14 5.16 -43.84
N GLY A 21 -19.57 4.27 -42.93
CA GLY A 21 -20.97 4.17 -42.51
C GLY A 21 -21.47 5.43 -41.79
N ILE A 22 -20.62 6.04 -40.96
CA ILE A 22 -20.90 7.28 -40.24
C ILE A 22 -20.86 8.47 -41.18
N TYR A 23 -19.85 8.55 -42.04
CA TYR A 23 -19.76 9.57 -43.10
C TYR A 23 -21.05 9.62 -43.95
N LYS A 24 -21.53 8.46 -44.41
CA LYS A 24 -22.78 8.36 -45.18
C LYS A 24 -23.99 8.85 -44.39
N LYS A 25 -24.05 8.56 -43.08
CA LYS A 25 -25.13 9.05 -42.22
C LYS A 25 -25.09 10.56 -42.06
N LEU A 26 -23.93 11.14 -41.77
CA LEU A 26 -23.75 12.58 -41.63
C LEU A 26 -24.07 13.35 -42.91
N THR A 27 -23.62 12.85 -44.07
CA THR A 27 -23.89 13.46 -45.38
C THR A 27 -25.34 13.30 -45.84
N SER A 28 -26.05 12.27 -45.37
CA SER A 28 -27.48 12.07 -45.65
C SER A 28 -28.42 12.74 -44.64
N ALA A 29 -27.87 13.35 -43.58
CA ALA A 29 -28.67 13.91 -42.50
C ALA A 29 -29.39 15.18 -42.96
N GLU A 30 -30.73 15.20 -42.85
CA GLU A 30 -31.49 16.43 -43.11
C GLU A 30 -31.28 17.47 -42.01
N LYS A 31 -31.06 17.01 -40.76
CA LYS A 31 -30.77 17.86 -39.59
C LYS A 31 -29.66 17.25 -38.75
N LEU A 32 -28.49 17.87 -38.82
CA LEU A 32 -27.31 17.53 -38.03
C LEU A 32 -27.09 18.62 -37.00
N PHE A 33 -27.12 18.25 -35.72
CA PHE A 33 -26.72 19.13 -34.63
C PHE A 33 -25.33 18.74 -34.16
N VAL A 34 -24.47 19.70 -33.86
CA VAL A 34 -23.10 19.44 -33.41
C VAL A 34 -22.86 20.14 -32.08
N ARG A 35 -22.08 19.50 -31.19
CA ARG A 35 -21.69 20.13 -29.92
C ARG A 35 -20.99 21.47 -30.16
N THR A 36 -20.06 21.46 -31.11
CA THR A 36 -19.26 22.62 -31.50
C THR A 36 -18.97 22.56 -33.00
N ALA A 37 -18.84 23.72 -33.65
CA ALA A 37 -18.33 23.81 -35.02
C ALA A 37 -16.80 23.60 -35.10
N GLU A 38 -16.09 23.68 -33.97
CA GLU A 38 -14.63 23.52 -33.90
C GLU A 38 -14.23 22.03 -33.91
N HIS A 39 -14.24 21.42 -35.12
CA HIS A 39 -13.73 20.07 -35.33
C HIS A 39 -13.25 19.86 -36.78
N PRO A 40 -12.08 19.22 -37.02
CA PRO A 40 -11.55 19.00 -38.37
C PRO A 40 -12.55 18.34 -39.34
N VAL A 41 -13.18 17.24 -38.90
CA VAL A 41 -14.23 16.53 -39.67
C VAL A 41 -15.38 17.46 -40.09
N LEU A 42 -15.81 18.40 -39.23
CA LEU A 42 -16.93 19.29 -39.56
C LEU A 42 -16.53 20.36 -40.57
N ALA A 43 -15.29 20.86 -40.51
CA ALA A 43 -14.78 21.80 -41.50
C ALA A 43 -14.74 21.16 -42.90
N GLU A 44 -14.28 19.91 -43.00
CA GLU A 44 -14.24 19.16 -44.25
C GLU A 44 -15.64 18.79 -44.76
N LEU A 45 -16.54 18.31 -43.88
CA LEU A 45 -17.93 18.01 -44.26
C LEU A 45 -18.69 19.25 -44.75
N SER A 46 -18.44 20.43 -44.16
CA SER A 46 -19.01 21.68 -44.66
C SER A 46 -18.47 22.05 -46.03
N ALA A 47 -17.19 21.79 -46.32
CA ALA A 47 -16.63 21.98 -47.66
C ALA A 47 -17.27 21.05 -48.70
N GLU A 48 -17.76 19.88 -48.27
CA GLU A 48 -18.53 18.93 -49.09
C GLU A 48 -20.03 19.26 -49.19
N GLY A 49 -20.49 20.33 -48.52
CA GLY A 49 -21.87 20.82 -48.61
C GLY A 49 -22.82 20.30 -47.52
N VAL A 50 -22.31 19.65 -46.48
CA VAL A 50 -23.10 19.27 -45.31
C VAL A 50 -23.43 20.50 -44.46
N THR A 51 -24.71 20.69 -44.16
CA THR A 51 -25.20 21.74 -43.27
C THR A 51 -25.46 21.20 -41.87
N TYR A 52 -25.06 21.94 -40.85
CA TYR A 52 -25.32 21.60 -39.45
C TYR A 52 -25.66 22.84 -38.61
N GLU A 53 -26.24 22.62 -37.43
CA GLU A 53 -26.48 23.64 -36.41
C GLU A 53 -25.58 23.35 -35.19
N SER A 54 -24.72 24.30 -34.80
CA SER A 54 -23.85 24.14 -33.64
C SER A 54 -24.45 24.73 -32.37
N PHE A 55 -24.11 24.15 -31.23
CA PHE A 55 -24.47 24.67 -29.91
C PHE A 55 -23.44 25.64 -29.32
N ASP A 56 -22.48 26.15 -30.11
CA ASP A 56 -21.47 27.11 -29.63
C ASP A 56 -22.14 28.33 -28.97
N HIS A 57 -23.25 28.80 -29.52
CA HIS A 57 -24.05 29.91 -28.97
C HIS A 57 -24.63 29.63 -27.56
N VAL A 58 -24.80 28.36 -27.17
CA VAL A 58 -25.25 27.98 -25.82
C VAL A 58 -24.11 28.12 -24.82
N TYR A 59 -22.88 27.83 -25.22
CA TYR A 59 -21.70 28.07 -24.40
C TYR A 59 -21.47 29.56 -24.14
N GLU A 60 -21.80 30.43 -25.10
CA GLU A 60 -21.72 31.89 -24.95
C GLU A 60 -22.83 32.46 -24.05
N ALA A 61 -23.95 31.75 -23.88
CA ALA A 61 -25.14 32.24 -23.19
C ALA A 61 -25.21 31.88 -21.69
N HIS A 62 -24.32 31.03 -21.19
CA HIS A 62 -24.36 30.52 -19.82
C HIS A 62 -22.99 30.64 -19.12
N ASP A 63 -22.99 31.08 -17.86
CA ASP A 63 -21.77 31.28 -17.07
C ASP A 63 -21.19 29.97 -16.49
N ARG A 64 -21.96 28.88 -16.49
CA ARG A 64 -21.57 27.57 -15.94
C ARG A 64 -21.74 26.46 -16.98
N PHE A 65 -20.73 25.59 -17.09
CA PHE A 65 -20.76 24.42 -17.99
C PHE A 65 -21.92 23.46 -17.72
N GLU A 66 -22.28 23.26 -16.45
CA GLU A 66 -23.40 22.39 -16.07
C GLU A 66 -24.73 22.87 -16.66
N ASP A 67 -24.97 24.18 -16.64
CA ASP A 67 -26.16 24.80 -17.22
C ASP A 67 -26.16 24.69 -18.75
N VAL A 68 -24.99 24.79 -19.39
CA VAL A 68 -24.83 24.55 -20.84
C VAL A 68 -25.26 23.13 -21.21
N TYR A 69 -24.72 22.12 -20.52
CA TYR A 69 -25.02 20.72 -20.84
C TYR A 69 -26.50 20.37 -20.62
N LEU A 70 -27.13 20.94 -19.59
CA LEU A 70 -28.57 20.78 -19.37
C LEU A 70 -29.38 21.46 -20.48
N ALA A 71 -29.03 22.69 -20.87
CA ALA A 71 -29.72 23.41 -21.94
C ALA A 71 -29.63 22.69 -23.30
N ILE A 72 -28.44 22.19 -23.66
CA ILE A 72 -28.26 21.39 -24.89
C ILE A 72 -29.12 20.11 -24.82
N THR A 73 -29.12 19.42 -23.68
CA THR A 73 -29.93 18.20 -23.46
C THR A 73 -31.42 18.49 -23.66
N GLU A 74 -31.96 19.53 -23.03
CA GLU A 74 -33.37 19.91 -23.15
C GLU A 74 -33.75 20.26 -24.58
N LYS A 75 -32.89 21.02 -25.26
CA LYS A 75 -33.09 21.42 -26.65
C LYS A 75 -33.12 20.21 -27.59
N LEU A 76 -32.19 19.28 -27.44
CA LEU A 76 -32.14 18.03 -28.22
C LEU A 76 -33.40 17.17 -28.00
N VAL A 77 -33.87 17.07 -26.76
CA VAL A 77 -35.11 16.34 -26.42
C VAL A 77 -36.35 17.00 -27.04
N GLN A 78 -36.40 18.33 -27.04
CA GLN A 78 -37.47 19.11 -27.66
C GLN A 78 -37.49 18.92 -29.18
N LEU A 79 -36.33 18.97 -29.83
CA LEU A 79 -36.19 18.75 -31.27
C LEU A 79 -36.63 17.32 -31.65
N ALA A 80 -36.18 16.34 -30.85
CA ALA A 80 -36.49 14.94 -31.05
C ALA A 80 -37.98 14.57 -30.87
N ALA A 81 -38.80 15.48 -30.31
CA ALA A 81 -40.24 15.30 -30.19
C ALA A 81 -40.97 15.37 -31.54
N ASN A 82 -40.39 16.07 -32.52
CA ASN A 82 -41.01 16.28 -33.82
C ASN A 82 -40.47 15.33 -34.89
N GLU A 83 -39.17 15.04 -34.86
CA GLU A 83 -38.47 14.23 -35.85
C GLU A 83 -37.20 13.57 -35.25
N PRO A 84 -36.63 12.54 -35.88
CA PRO A 84 -35.36 11.96 -35.43
C PRO A 84 -34.22 12.99 -35.50
N VAL A 85 -33.40 13.05 -34.45
CA VAL A 85 -32.28 14.01 -34.35
C VAL A 85 -30.95 13.27 -34.42
N ILE A 86 -30.01 13.79 -35.21
CA ILE A 86 -28.61 13.39 -35.16
C ILE A 86 -27.82 14.45 -34.42
N TYR A 87 -27.14 14.06 -33.35
CA TYR A 87 -26.27 14.91 -32.54
C TYR A 87 -24.84 14.40 -32.59
N ALA A 88 -23.93 15.14 -33.21
CA ALA A 88 -22.53 14.77 -33.32
C ALA A 88 -21.66 15.45 -32.26
N VAL A 89 -20.74 14.69 -31.68
CA VAL A 89 -19.81 15.13 -30.64
C VAL A 89 -18.36 14.80 -31.03
N PRO A 90 -17.37 15.64 -30.66
CA PRO A 90 -15.95 15.30 -30.79
C PRO A 90 -15.59 14.01 -30.05
N GLY A 91 -14.63 13.24 -30.59
CA GLY A 91 -14.16 12.02 -29.94
C GLY A 91 -15.21 10.90 -29.89
N HIS A 92 -15.17 10.12 -28.80
CA HIS A 92 -16.13 9.04 -28.53
C HIS A 92 -17.29 9.57 -27.67
N PRO A 93 -18.57 9.30 -27.99
CA PRO A 93 -19.71 9.88 -27.27
C PRO A 93 -19.85 9.54 -25.79
N LEU A 94 -19.03 8.63 -25.26
CA LEU A 94 -19.11 8.16 -23.88
C LEU A 94 -17.93 8.66 -23.03
N VAL A 95 -16.94 9.31 -23.64
CA VAL A 95 -15.71 9.75 -22.98
C VAL A 95 -15.83 11.24 -22.71
N ALA A 96 -15.86 11.65 -21.44
CA ALA A 96 -15.89 13.05 -21.00
C ALA A 96 -17.03 13.91 -21.61
N GLU A 97 -18.18 13.32 -21.98
CA GLU A 97 -19.32 14.00 -22.62
C GLU A 97 -20.57 14.05 -21.73
N GLN A 98 -20.70 15.09 -20.91
CA GLN A 98 -21.80 15.23 -19.93
C GLN A 98 -23.20 15.30 -20.56
N THR A 99 -23.34 15.98 -21.71
CA THR A 99 -24.62 16.04 -22.44
C THR A 99 -25.09 14.63 -22.84
N VAL A 100 -24.16 13.75 -23.24
CA VAL A 100 -24.49 12.37 -23.59
C VAL A 100 -24.90 11.56 -22.36
N GLN A 101 -24.24 11.77 -21.22
CA GLN A 101 -24.62 11.13 -19.95
C GLN A 101 -26.06 11.51 -19.52
N HIS A 102 -26.43 12.79 -19.65
CA HIS A 102 -27.79 13.25 -19.37
C HIS A 102 -28.84 12.61 -20.30
N LEU A 103 -28.56 12.56 -21.61
CA LEU A 103 -29.43 11.91 -22.59
C LEU A 103 -29.60 10.41 -22.29
N LEU A 104 -28.52 9.70 -21.97
CA LEU A 104 -28.58 8.29 -21.57
C LEU A 104 -29.40 8.08 -20.30
N ALA A 105 -29.28 8.97 -19.31
CA ALA A 105 -30.09 8.91 -18.10
C ALA A 105 -31.58 9.10 -18.39
N LEU A 106 -31.95 9.99 -19.34
CA LEU A 106 -33.32 10.14 -19.82
C LEU A 106 -33.80 8.91 -20.60
N GLY A 107 -32.93 8.30 -21.39
CA GLY A 107 -33.18 7.05 -22.10
C GLY A 107 -33.49 5.88 -21.15
N LYS A 108 -32.70 5.72 -20.08
CA LYS A 108 -32.94 4.72 -19.01
C LYS A 108 -34.30 4.92 -18.31
N LYS A 109 -34.79 6.17 -18.24
CA LYS A 109 -36.11 6.51 -17.70
C LYS A 109 -37.26 6.34 -18.72
N GLY A 110 -36.97 5.86 -19.93
CA GLY A 110 -37.97 5.61 -20.98
C GLY A 110 -38.54 6.88 -21.62
N LYS A 111 -37.91 8.05 -21.41
CA LYS A 111 -38.40 9.33 -21.93
C LYS A 111 -38.05 9.56 -23.40
N ILE A 112 -36.90 9.02 -23.83
CA ILE A 112 -36.38 9.13 -25.19
C ILE A 112 -35.72 7.80 -25.59
N THR A 113 -35.48 7.60 -26.88
CA THR A 113 -34.62 6.53 -27.40
C THR A 113 -33.29 7.15 -27.79
N VAL A 114 -32.19 6.63 -27.24
CA VAL A 114 -30.83 7.07 -27.56
C VAL A 114 -30.10 5.94 -28.25
N THR A 115 -29.54 6.22 -29.42
CA THR A 115 -28.65 5.32 -30.15
C THR A 115 -27.27 5.96 -30.22
N ILE A 116 -26.20 5.24 -29.84
CA ILE A 116 -24.83 5.74 -29.96
C ILE A 116 -24.17 5.05 -31.13
N GLU A 117 -23.53 5.83 -32.00
CA GLU A 117 -22.79 5.35 -33.16
C GLU A 117 -21.48 6.12 -33.35
N GLY A 118 -20.57 5.55 -34.14
CA GLY A 118 -19.28 6.18 -34.42
C GLY A 118 -18.41 6.29 -33.16
N GLY A 119 -17.54 7.30 -33.15
CA GLY A 119 -16.57 7.47 -32.08
C GLY A 119 -15.51 6.38 -32.11
N GLN A 120 -14.74 6.30 -33.19
CA GLN A 120 -13.52 5.49 -33.15
C GLN A 120 -12.73 5.90 -31.90
N SER A 121 -12.46 4.91 -31.06
CA SER A 121 -11.65 5.13 -29.88
C SER A 121 -10.24 5.53 -30.34
N PHE A 122 -9.61 6.46 -29.62
CA PHE A 122 -8.20 6.79 -29.85
C PHE A 122 -7.26 5.60 -29.61
N LEU A 123 -7.79 4.51 -29.02
CA LEU A 123 -7.04 3.30 -28.69
C LEU A 123 -6.47 2.58 -29.91
N ASP A 124 -7.22 2.41 -31.01
CA ASP A 124 -6.69 1.68 -32.17
C ASP A 124 -5.48 2.40 -32.81
N PRO A 125 -5.54 3.74 -33.06
CA PRO A 125 -4.35 4.51 -33.41
C PRO A 125 -3.24 4.41 -32.38
N LEU A 126 -3.57 4.45 -31.09
CA LEU A 126 -2.58 4.44 -30.03
C LEU A 126 -1.87 3.09 -29.91
N PHE A 127 -2.56 1.96 -30.07
CA PHE A 127 -1.92 0.64 -30.14
C PHE A 127 -0.93 0.55 -31.30
N THR A 128 -1.31 1.13 -32.45
CA THR A 128 -0.44 1.20 -33.63
C THR A 128 0.80 2.06 -33.36
N ALA A 129 0.61 3.23 -32.75
CA ALA A 129 1.70 4.15 -32.40
C ALA A 129 2.62 3.59 -31.30
N ALA A 130 2.05 2.94 -30.29
CA ALA A 130 2.77 2.30 -29.19
C ALA A 130 3.54 1.06 -29.67
N GLY A 131 2.98 0.33 -30.63
CA GLY A 131 3.60 -0.82 -31.29
C GLY A 131 3.47 -2.12 -30.49
N PHE A 132 2.31 -2.38 -29.88
CA PHE A 132 2.05 -3.62 -29.14
C PHE A 132 0.72 -4.28 -29.55
N ASP A 133 0.57 -5.57 -29.24
CA ASP A 133 -0.68 -6.31 -29.43
C ASP A 133 -1.55 -6.18 -28.17
N PRO A 134 -2.76 -5.58 -28.23
CA PRO A 134 -3.63 -5.45 -27.06
C PRO A 134 -4.08 -6.79 -26.47
N VAL A 135 -3.94 -7.91 -27.19
CA VAL A 135 -4.20 -9.26 -26.68
C VAL A 135 -3.18 -9.68 -25.61
N ASP A 136 -1.97 -9.14 -25.64
CA ASP A 136 -0.93 -9.39 -24.63
C ASP A 136 -1.33 -8.81 -23.25
N GLY A 137 -2.34 -7.96 -23.23
CA GLY A 137 -2.93 -7.37 -22.03
C GLY A 137 -2.44 -5.94 -21.82
N PHE A 138 -3.38 -5.03 -21.55
CA PHE A 138 -3.06 -3.63 -21.31
C PHE A 138 -3.99 -3.00 -20.26
N GLN A 139 -3.52 -1.87 -19.73
CA GLN A 139 -4.26 -0.98 -18.84
C GLN A 139 -4.46 0.37 -19.51
N LEU A 140 -5.65 0.95 -19.35
CA LEU A 140 -5.91 2.36 -19.66
C LEU A 140 -6.19 3.09 -18.35
N LEU A 141 -5.30 4.01 -17.98
CA LEU A 141 -5.33 4.76 -16.72
C LEU A 141 -5.49 6.27 -16.99
N ASP A 142 -6.00 6.98 -15.99
CA ASP A 142 -6.20 8.43 -16.02
C ASP A 142 -5.01 9.13 -15.36
N GLY A 143 -4.27 9.94 -16.11
CA GLY A 143 -3.12 10.67 -15.60
C GLY A 143 -3.45 11.69 -14.50
N THR A 144 -4.70 12.16 -14.41
CA THR A 144 -5.12 13.14 -13.39
C THR A 144 -5.43 12.51 -12.03
N ALA A 145 -5.57 11.20 -11.98
CA ALA A 145 -5.94 10.43 -10.79
C ALA A 145 -5.13 9.13 -10.68
N LEU A 146 -3.92 9.12 -11.24
CA LEU A 146 -3.06 7.95 -11.25
C LEU A 146 -2.57 7.64 -9.83
N GLN A 147 -2.55 6.36 -9.49
CA GLN A 147 -2.01 5.84 -8.24
C GLN A 147 -1.12 4.64 -8.55
N SER A 148 0.08 4.60 -7.99
CA SER A 148 1.08 3.56 -8.24
C SER A 148 0.55 2.14 -7.97
N GLU A 149 -0.36 1.97 -7.01
CA GLU A 149 -0.97 0.68 -6.66
C GLU A 149 -1.92 0.15 -7.74
N SER A 150 -2.42 1.02 -8.62
CA SER A 150 -3.30 0.62 -9.74
C SER A 150 -2.51 0.10 -10.96
N ILE A 151 -1.20 0.32 -10.98
CA ILE A 151 -0.32 -0.01 -12.08
C ILE A 151 0.13 -1.46 -11.97
N LYS A 152 -0.03 -2.22 -13.06
CA LYS A 152 0.44 -3.59 -13.21
C LYS A 152 1.61 -3.61 -14.18
N PRO A 153 2.85 -3.61 -13.69
CA PRO A 153 4.03 -3.51 -14.55
C PRO A 153 4.22 -4.69 -15.49
N GLU A 154 3.49 -5.81 -15.31
CA GLU A 154 3.51 -6.93 -16.25
C GLU A 154 2.70 -6.66 -17.53
N GLN A 155 1.93 -5.58 -17.58
CA GLN A 155 1.04 -5.24 -18.69
C GLN A 155 1.50 -3.98 -19.42
N HIS A 156 1.05 -3.82 -20.66
CA HIS A 156 1.17 -2.56 -21.38
C HIS A 156 0.34 -1.48 -20.66
N VAL A 157 0.93 -0.33 -20.31
CA VAL A 157 0.17 0.74 -19.64
C VAL A 157 0.02 1.94 -20.56
N ILE A 158 -1.21 2.40 -20.73
CA ILE A 158 -1.55 3.63 -21.45
C ILE A 158 -2.16 4.59 -20.45
N ILE A 159 -1.58 5.77 -20.33
CA ILE A 159 -2.01 6.84 -19.44
C ILE A 159 -2.53 7.97 -20.31
N GLY A 160 -3.83 8.18 -20.28
CA GLY A 160 -4.47 9.30 -20.97
C GLY A 160 -4.44 10.57 -20.12
N GLN A 161 -4.96 11.66 -20.68
CA GLN A 161 -5.18 12.92 -19.95
C GLN A 161 -3.89 13.59 -19.42
N VAL A 162 -2.75 13.39 -20.08
CA VAL A 162 -1.48 14.02 -19.69
C VAL A 162 -1.38 15.38 -20.39
N TYR A 163 -2.09 16.36 -19.86
CA TYR A 163 -2.38 17.61 -20.55
C TYR A 163 -1.23 18.63 -20.54
N ASP A 164 -0.41 18.59 -19.50
CA ASP A 164 0.63 19.57 -19.23
C ASP A 164 1.79 18.96 -18.42
N GLY A 165 2.81 19.79 -18.14
CA GLY A 165 3.98 19.37 -17.38
C GLY A 165 3.69 19.01 -15.92
N PHE A 166 2.62 19.54 -15.30
CA PHE A 166 2.26 19.18 -13.93
C PHE A 166 1.69 17.78 -13.88
N THR A 167 0.69 17.48 -14.72
CA THR A 167 0.15 16.12 -14.81
C THR A 167 1.23 15.11 -15.24
N ALA A 168 2.12 15.50 -16.16
CA ALA A 168 3.26 14.65 -16.54
C ALA A 168 4.23 14.39 -15.36
N SER A 169 4.42 15.38 -14.48
CA SER A 169 5.25 15.23 -13.27
C SER A 169 4.62 14.27 -12.28
N ASP A 170 3.32 14.38 -12.03
CA ASP A 170 2.60 13.48 -11.13
C ASP A 170 2.62 12.05 -11.68
N VAL A 171 2.33 11.87 -12.97
CA VAL A 171 2.43 10.58 -13.66
C VAL A 171 3.83 9.98 -13.57
N LYS A 172 4.87 10.81 -13.75
CA LYS A 172 6.27 10.38 -13.61
C LYS A 172 6.54 9.82 -12.21
N LEU A 173 6.15 10.54 -11.16
CA LEU A 173 6.40 10.13 -9.78
C LEU A 173 5.69 8.81 -9.45
N GLU A 174 4.43 8.66 -9.85
CA GLU A 174 3.67 7.42 -9.63
C GLU A 174 4.26 6.22 -10.40
N LEU A 175 4.79 6.45 -11.60
CA LEU A 175 5.50 5.43 -12.37
C LEU A 175 6.85 5.07 -11.75
N MET A 176 7.62 6.03 -11.24
CA MET A 176 8.92 5.76 -10.61
C MET A 176 8.81 4.93 -9.32
N ASN A 177 7.63 4.88 -8.70
CA ASN A 177 7.36 3.95 -7.60
C ASN A 177 7.28 2.48 -8.05
N LYS A 178 7.13 2.22 -9.36
CA LYS A 178 6.92 0.87 -9.94
C LYS A 178 7.92 0.48 -11.03
N TYR A 179 8.55 1.45 -11.69
CA TYR A 179 9.47 1.24 -12.79
C TYR A 179 10.83 1.86 -12.47
N PRO A 180 11.94 1.32 -13.01
CA PRO A 180 13.23 1.96 -12.95
C PRO A 180 13.21 3.37 -13.55
N ASP A 181 13.98 4.28 -12.96
CA ASP A 181 14.05 5.69 -13.39
C ASP A 181 14.43 5.85 -14.87
N ASP A 182 15.26 4.94 -15.39
CA ASP A 182 15.76 4.92 -16.77
C ASP A 182 14.87 4.13 -17.74
N HIS A 183 13.72 3.62 -17.28
CA HIS A 183 12.78 2.89 -18.13
C HIS A 183 12.29 3.77 -19.27
N ILE A 184 12.28 3.22 -20.49
CA ILE A 184 11.92 3.99 -21.68
C ILE A 184 10.40 3.99 -21.86
N VAL A 185 9.82 5.19 -21.90
CA VAL A 185 8.40 5.43 -22.11
C VAL A 185 8.18 6.21 -23.40
N LYS A 186 6.98 6.10 -23.98
CA LYS A 186 6.60 6.84 -25.18
C LYS A 186 5.57 7.91 -24.86
N VAL A 187 5.85 9.14 -25.24
CA VAL A 187 4.89 10.24 -25.28
C VAL A 187 4.29 10.27 -26.68
N ILE A 188 3.00 9.98 -26.79
CA ILE A 188 2.27 9.90 -28.04
C ILE A 188 1.27 11.05 -28.07
N THR A 189 1.43 11.97 -29.03
CA THR A 189 0.52 13.09 -29.24
C THR A 189 -0.24 12.92 -30.55
N ALA A 190 -1.56 13.11 -30.52
CA ALA A 190 -2.44 13.09 -31.69
C ALA A 190 -2.32 11.81 -32.54
N ALA A 191 -2.31 10.64 -31.88
CA ALA A 191 -2.15 9.32 -32.49
C ALA A 191 -3.06 9.11 -33.72
N GLY A 192 -2.48 8.61 -34.81
CA GLY A 192 -3.14 8.31 -36.09
C GLY A 192 -3.51 9.52 -36.95
N SER A 193 -3.30 10.75 -36.46
CA SER A 193 -3.56 11.96 -37.23
C SER A 193 -2.36 12.39 -38.07
N SER A 194 -2.56 13.35 -38.98
CA SER A 194 -1.46 14.00 -39.72
C SER A 194 -0.48 14.78 -38.83
N ALA A 195 -0.86 15.06 -37.57
CA ALA A 195 -0.05 15.74 -36.56
C ALA A 195 0.52 14.77 -35.51
N GLU A 196 0.56 13.45 -35.80
CA GLU A 196 1.14 12.46 -34.90
C GLU A 196 2.61 12.78 -34.58
N ASP A 197 2.91 12.80 -33.29
CA ASP A 197 4.27 12.95 -32.75
C ASP A 197 4.50 11.89 -31.68
N ILE A 198 5.54 11.08 -31.85
CA ILE A 198 5.93 10.02 -30.93
C ILE A 198 7.35 10.28 -30.47
N ARG A 199 7.51 10.45 -29.16
CA ARG A 199 8.81 10.69 -28.51
C ARG A 199 9.09 9.59 -27.51
N GLU A 200 10.24 8.95 -27.63
CA GLU A 200 10.75 8.02 -26.61
C GLU A 200 11.65 8.80 -25.65
N VAL A 201 11.38 8.68 -24.36
CA VAL A 201 12.11 9.38 -23.30
C VAL A 201 12.37 8.41 -22.14
N ALA A 202 13.44 8.65 -21.38
CA ALA A 202 13.60 7.98 -20.10
C ALA A 202 12.53 8.49 -19.13
N LEU A 203 12.06 7.63 -18.22
CA LEU A 203 10.96 7.96 -17.32
C LEU A 203 11.25 9.21 -16.48
N TYR A 204 12.49 9.37 -15.98
CA TYR A 204 12.87 10.56 -15.23
C TYR A 204 12.78 11.89 -16.03
N GLU A 205 12.74 11.82 -17.37
CA GLU A 205 12.61 12.96 -18.28
C GLU A 205 11.18 13.18 -18.79
N LEU A 206 10.19 12.42 -18.32
CA LEU A 206 8.83 12.41 -18.88
C LEU A 206 8.16 13.80 -18.92
N ASP A 207 8.41 14.64 -17.92
CA ASP A 207 7.87 16.00 -17.79
C ASP A 207 8.69 17.05 -18.57
N HIS A 208 9.84 16.68 -19.14
CA HIS A 208 10.71 17.61 -19.85
C HIS A 208 10.17 17.95 -21.26
N GLY A 209 10.00 19.24 -21.55
CA GLY A 209 9.60 19.70 -22.88
C GLY A 209 8.17 19.32 -23.27
N MET A 210 7.30 19.10 -22.28
CA MET A 210 5.87 18.87 -22.48
C MET A 210 5.17 20.13 -23.02
N THR A 211 4.34 19.94 -24.05
CA THR A 211 3.52 21.00 -24.65
C THR A 211 2.06 20.78 -24.27
N LEU A 212 1.33 21.86 -23.97
CA LEU A 212 -0.12 21.82 -23.70
C LEU A 212 -0.87 21.15 -24.86
N SER A 213 -1.39 19.95 -24.61
CA SER A 213 -2.14 19.18 -25.60
C SER A 213 -3.10 18.24 -24.90
N ASN A 214 -4.38 18.30 -25.28
CA ASN A 214 -5.42 17.38 -24.80
C ASN A 214 -5.40 16.01 -25.51
N LEU A 215 -4.50 15.82 -26.48
CA LEU A 215 -4.35 14.60 -27.28
C LEU A 215 -3.07 13.83 -26.93
N THR A 216 -2.45 14.15 -25.80
CA THR A 216 -1.21 13.52 -25.35
C THR A 216 -1.50 12.38 -24.39
N SER A 217 -0.90 11.23 -24.69
CA SER A 217 -0.94 10.01 -23.90
C SER A 217 0.47 9.50 -23.65
N VAL A 218 0.69 8.85 -22.52
CA VAL A 218 1.95 8.18 -22.19
C VAL A 218 1.75 6.68 -22.28
N TYR A 219 2.61 6.02 -23.04
CA TYR A 219 2.68 4.57 -23.12
C TYR A 219 3.92 4.07 -22.39
N VAL A 220 3.72 3.09 -21.51
CA VAL A 220 4.77 2.44 -20.72
C VAL A 220 4.80 0.96 -21.09
N PRO A 221 5.92 0.46 -21.64
CA PRO A 221 6.06 -0.96 -21.94
C PRO A 221 6.19 -1.78 -20.65
N PRO A 222 5.76 -3.06 -20.67
CA PRO A 222 5.84 -3.93 -19.50
C PRO A 222 7.29 -4.19 -19.09
N LEU A 223 7.50 -4.48 -17.81
CA LEU A 223 8.76 -5.00 -17.30
C LEU A 223 8.92 -6.47 -17.70
N GLU A 224 10.11 -6.84 -18.16
CA GLU A 224 10.40 -8.21 -18.63
C GLU A 224 11.33 -8.97 -17.69
N LYS A 225 12.17 -8.28 -16.92
CA LYS A 225 13.16 -8.93 -16.07
C LYS A 225 12.52 -9.29 -14.74
N GLU A 226 12.72 -10.54 -14.35
CA GLU A 226 12.20 -11.06 -13.08
C GLU A 226 12.66 -10.24 -11.86
N ALA A 227 13.88 -9.71 -11.89
CA ALA A 227 14.45 -8.89 -10.83
C ALA A 227 13.70 -7.58 -10.60
N ASP A 228 13.05 -7.03 -11.63
CA ASP A 228 12.31 -5.78 -11.51
C ASP A 228 11.03 -5.97 -10.65
N PHE A 229 10.61 -7.21 -10.43
CA PHE A 229 9.42 -7.56 -9.63
C PHE A 229 9.75 -7.98 -8.19
N TYR A 230 11.02 -7.96 -7.75
CA TYR A 230 11.38 -8.43 -6.40
C TYR A 230 10.82 -7.56 -5.26
N GLY A 231 10.47 -6.30 -5.54
CA GLY A 231 9.74 -5.45 -4.59
C GLY A 231 8.24 -5.76 -4.47
N GLU A 232 7.70 -6.64 -5.33
CA GLU A 232 6.26 -6.95 -5.34
C GLU A 232 5.93 -8.12 -4.41
N PHE A 233 4.89 -7.93 -3.58
CA PHE A 233 4.44 -8.95 -2.63
C PHE A 233 3.99 -10.25 -3.32
N SER A 234 3.39 -10.13 -4.51
CA SER A 234 3.00 -11.28 -5.33
C SER A 234 4.22 -12.14 -5.72
N LYS A 235 5.35 -11.50 -6.02
CA LYS A 235 6.59 -12.19 -6.39
C LYS A 235 7.21 -12.90 -5.20
N LEU A 236 7.23 -12.26 -4.02
CA LEU A 236 7.65 -12.93 -2.78
C LEU A 236 6.81 -14.19 -2.52
N LYS A 237 5.47 -14.10 -2.66
CA LYS A 237 4.60 -15.28 -2.52
C LYS A 237 4.98 -16.40 -3.50
N GLU A 238 5.21 -16.06 -4.76
CA GLU A 238 5.61 -17.03 -5.80
C GLU A 238 6.93 -17.72 -5.47
N ILE A 239 7.94 -16.95 -5.02
CA ILE A 239 9.24 -17.47 -4.62
C ILE A 239 9.09 -18.48 -3.47
N ILE A 240 8.36 -18.11 -2.40
CA ILE A 240 8.16 -18.99 -1.23
C ILE A 240 7.42 -20.28 -1.60
N SER A 241 6.38 -20.17 -2.44
CA SER A 241 5.66 -21.33 -2.96
C SER A 241 6.59 -22.25 -3.78
N THR A 242 7.47 -21.66 -4.60
CA THR A 242 8.44 -22.39 -5.42
C THR A 242 9.48 -23.10 -4.56
N LEU A 243 10.02 -22.42 -3.54
CA LEU A 243 10.99 -22.98 -2.59
C LEU A 243 10.43 -24.21 -1.86
N ARG A 244 9.15 -24.20 -1.50
CA ARG A 244 8.50 -25.34 -0.83
C ARG A 244 7.88 -26.38 -1.76
N SER A 245 7.89 -26.14 -3.07
CA SER A 245 7.36 -27.08 -4.06
C SER A 245 8.11 -28.43 -4.05
N PRO A 246 7.55 -29.50 -4.67
CA PRO A 246 8.23 -30.79 -4.76
C PRO A 246 9.63 -30.73 -5.42
N VAL A 247 9.87 -29.73 -6.27
CA VAL A 247 11.15 -29.49 -6.96
C VAL A 247 11.98 -28.37 -6.32
N GLY A 248 11.49 -27.78 -5.23
CA GLY A 248 12.11 -26.66 -4.52
C GLY A 248 13.25 -27.08 -3.58
N CYS A 249 13.58 -26.18 -2.66
CA CYS A 249 14.64 -26.36 -1.69
C CYS A 249 14.28 -27.45 -0.66
N PRO A 250 15.16 -28.45 -0.44
CA PRO A 250 14.91 -29.50 0.55
C PRO A 250 14.74 -28.97 1.97
N TRP A 251 15.52 -27.95 2.36
CA TRP A 251 15.46 -27.38 3.70
C TRP A 251 14.12 -26.70 3.95
N ASP A 252 13.66 -25.85 3.01
CA ASP A 252 12.39 -25.14 3.12
C ASP A 252 11.22 -26.10 3.22
N ARG A 253 11.22 -27.17 2.40
CA ARG A 253 10.16 -28.18 2.38
C ARG A 253 10.08 -29.00 3.67
N GLU A 254 11.20 -29.23 4.34
CA GLU A 254 11.23 -29.99 5.61
C GLU A 254 10.77 -29.17 6.82
N GLN A 255 10.63 -27.84 6.70
CA GLN A 255 10.19 -26.99 7.80
C GLN A 255 8.71 -27.20 8.16
N THR A 256 8.43 -27.20 9.46
CA THR A 256 7.08 -27.19 10.06
C THR A 256 6.88 -25.93 10.90
N HIS A 257 5.66 -25.68 11.39
CA HIS A 257 5.42 -24.58 12.32
C HIS A 257 6.31 -24.66 13.56
N GLU A 258 6.56 -25.86 14.08
CA GLU A 258 7.37 -26.07 15.28
C GLU A 258 8.85 -25.81 15.06
N SER A 259 9.41 -26.21 13.90
CA SER A 259 10.83 -25.99 13.60
C SER A 259 11.16 -24.53 13.37
N LEU A 260 10.21 -23.74 12.84
CA LEU A 260 10.42 -22.33 12.51
C LEU A 260 10.36 -21.37 13.71
N LYS A 261 9.76 -21.80 14.84
CA LYS A 261 9.61 -20.93 16.02
C LYS A 261 10.92 -20.30 16.51
N ARG A 262 12.03 -21.03 16.42
CA ARG A 262 13.33 -20.52 16.88
C ARG A 262 13.82 -19.36 16.02
N TYR A 263 13.67 -19.48 14.70
CA TYR A 263 14.15 -18.46 13.76
C TYR A 263 13.32 -17.20 13.92
N LEU A 264 11.99 -17.31 14.02
CA LEU A 264 11.15 -16.14 14.31
C LEU A 264 11.53 -15.42 15.60
N ILE A 265 11.98 -16.13 16.64
CA ILE A 265 12.50 -15.50 17.85
C ILE A 265 13.83 -14.82 17.55
N GLU A 266 14.77 -15.53 16.92
CA GLU A 266 16.09 -15.01 16.51
C GLU A 266 15.94 -13.70 15.70
N GLU A 267 15.21 -13.70 14.57
CA GLU A 267 15.05 -12.51 13.72
C GLU A 267 14.35 -11.35 14.45
N THR A 268 13.46 -11.67 15.41
CA THR A 268 12.83 -10.63 16.22
C THR A 268 13.87 -9.92 17.10
N TYR A 269 14.79 -10.66 17.72
CA TYR A 269 15.84 -10.07 18.54
C TYR A 269 16.92 -9.38 17.70
N GLU A 270 17.24 -9.89 16.52
CA GLU A 270 18.17 -9.25 15.58
C GLU A 270 17.61 -7.90 15.08
N PHE A 271 16.31 -7.85 14.74
CA PHE A 271 15.63 -6.58 14.46
C PHE A 271 15.69 -5.58 15.63
N LEU A 272 15.44 -6.05 16.87
CA LEU A 272 15.53 -5.19 18.05
C LEU A 272 16.95 -4.64 18.24
N GLU A 273 17.98 -5.46 18.01
CA GLU A 273 19.37 -5.00 18.04
C GLU A 273 19.65 -3.97 16.94
N ALA A 274 19.14 -4.16 15.73
CA ALA A 274 19.27 -3.20 14.62
C ALA A 274 18.64 -1.83 14.99
N VAL A 275 17.47 -1.84 15.63
CA VAL A 275 16.81 -0.64 16.17
C VAL A 275 17.67 0.05 17.22
N ASP A 276 18.21 -0.70 18.18
CA ASP A 276 19.06 -0.16 19.25
C ASP A 276 20.34 0.50 18.70
N ARG A 277 20.89 -0.06 17.61
CA ARG A 277 22.06 0.47 16.89
C ARG A 277 21.72 1.64 15.96
N GLY A 278 20.44 1.86 15.63
CA GLY A 278 20.00 2.84 14.64
C GLY A 278 20.46 2.52 13.23
N ASP A 279 20.67 1.23 12.92
CA ASP A 279 21.16 0.76 11.62
C ASP A 279 19.97 0.47 10.70
N VAL A 280 19.66 1.43 9.81
CA VAL A 280 18.48 1.36 8.95
C VAL A 280 18.57 0.23 7.93
N ASP A 281 19.76 -0.05 7.40
CA ASP A 281 19.93 -1.09 6.38
C ASP A 281 19.72 -2.47 7.00
N GLU A 282 20.29 -2.71 8.19
CA GLU A 282 20.04 -3.94 8.96
C GLU A 282 18.56 -4.04 9.38
N MET A 283 17.93 -2.94 9.81
CA MET A 283 16.51 -2.95 10.14
C MET A 283 15.63 -3.39 8.97
N ILE A 284 16.00 -3.04 7.73
CA ILE A 284 15.28 -3.47 6.53
C ILE A 284 15.48 -4.97 6.30
N ASP A 285 16.72 -5.47 6.46
CA ASP A 285 17.05 -6.89 6.26
C ASP A 285 16.31 -7.77 7.27
N GLU A 286 16.38 -7.44 8.56
CA GLU A 286 15.74 -8.19 9.64
C GLU A 286 14.20 -8.15 9.56
N LEU A 287 13.61 -7.03 9.14
CA LEU A 287 12.18 -6.98 8.86
C LEU A 287 11.81 -7.88 7.66
N GLY A 288 12.71 -8.00 6.68
CA GLY A 288 12.61 -8.95 5.59
C GLY A 288 12.60 -10.39 6.10
N ASP A 289 13.47 -10.73 7.04
CA ASP A 289 13.55 -12.09 7.62
C ASP A 289 12.36 -12.41 8.53
N VAL A 290 11.87 -11.44 9.32
CA VAL A 290 10.58 -11.58 10.03
C VAL A 290 9.43 -11.81 9.04
N LEU A 291 9.40 -11.08 7.92
CA LEU A 291 8.41 -11.27 6.86
C LEU A 291 8.55 -12.66 6.21
N LEU A 292 9.78 -13.15 5.99
CA LEU A 292 10.05 -14.50 5.50
C LEU A 292 9.42 -15.56 6.42
N GLN A 293 9.56 -15.41 7.75
CA GLN A 293 8.93 -16.33 8.71
C GLN A 293 7.40 -16.31 8.60
N VAL A 294 6.78 -15.14 8.46
CA VAL A 294 5.32 -15.01 8.24
C VAL A 294 4.90 -15.74 6.96
N MET A 295 5.66 -15.55 5.87
CA MET A 295 5.39 -16.18 4.58
C MET A 295 5.54 -17.70 4.62
N LEU A 296 6.59 -18.21 5.27
CA LEU A 296 6.80 -19.65 5.42
C LEU A 296 5.70 -20.31 6.25
N HIS A 297 5.30 -19.71 7.38
CA HIS A 297 4.17 -20.21 8.16
C HIS A 297 2.86 -20.18 7.37
N ALA A 298 2.61 -19.12 6.60
CA ALA A 298 1.44 -19.04 5.75
C ALA A 298 1.45 -20.09 4.63
N GLN A 299 2.62 -20.38 4.03
CA GLN A 299 2.76 -21.41 3.01
C GLN A 299 2.60 -22.82 3.60
N ILE A 300 3.14 -23.11 4.80
CA ILE A 300 2.91 -24.38 5.51
C ILE A 300 1.41 -24.57 5.78
N GLY A 301 0.74 -23.51 6.25
CA GLY A 301 -0.72 -23.54 6.46
C GLY A 301 -1.48 -23.83 5.17
N GLU A 302 -1.02 -23.32 4.03
CA GLU A 302 -1.63 -23.51 2.71
C GLU A 302 -1.39 -24.96 2.22
N ASP A 303 -0.17 -25.47 2.40
CA ASP A 303 0.23 -26.85 2.08
C ASP A 303 -0.64 -27.88 2.85
N ASP A 304 -0.93 -27.59 4.12
CA ASP A 304 -1.74 -28.44 5.00
C ASP A 304 -3.26 -28.20 4.87
N GLY A 305 -3.67 -27.16 4.13
CA GLY A 305 -5.08 -26.82 3.89
C GLY A 305 -5.80 -26.15 5.07
N TYR A 306 -5.07 -25.50 5.98
CA TYR A 306 -5.61 -24.82 7.15
C TYR A 306 -5.90 -23.33 6.94
N PHE A 307 -4.91 -22.57 6.45
CA PHE A 307 -5.00 -21.13 6.19
C PHE A 307 -3.90 -20.72 5.22
N ASN A 308 -3.96 -19.53 4.63
CA ASN A 308 -2.90 -19.01 3.77
C ASN A 308 -2.62 -17.53 4.07
N ILE A 309 -1.69 -16.94 3.32
CA ILE A 309 -1.27 -15.55 3.53
C ILE A 309 -2.41 -14.53 3.39
N LYS A 310 -3.43 -14.81 2.55
CA LYS A 310 -4.60 -13.95 2.42
C LYS A 310 -5.44 -13.95 3.69
N ASP A 311 -5.54 -15.09 4.38
CA ASP A 311 -6.27 -15.17 5.65
C ASP A 311 -5.57 -14.35 6.74
N VAL A 312 -4.24 -14.39 6.77
CA VAL A 312 -3.42 -13.58 7.68
C VAL A 312 -3.63 -12.08 7.41
N ILE A 313 -3.50 -11.66 6.15
CA ILE A 313 -3.69 -10.26 5.73
C ILE A 313 -5.11 -9.78 6.00
N ALA A 314 -6.13 -10.59 5.68
CA ALA A 314 -7.53 -10.25 5.94
C ALA A 314 -7.77 -10.08 7.45
N GLY A 315 -7.27 -11.02 8.26
CA GLY A 315 -7.41 -10.98 9.71
C GLY A 315 -6.79 -9.73 10.35
N ILE A 316 -5.59 -9.33 9.92
CA ILE A 316 -4.98 -8.08 10.42
C ILE A 316 -5.69 -6.84 9.86
N SER A 317 -6.07 -6.82 8.58
CA SER A 317 -6.72 -5.67 7.95
C SER A 317 -8.07 -5.36 8.59
N GLU A 318 -8.94 -6.38 8.74
CA GLU A 318 -10.23 -6.23 9.41
C GLU A 318 -10.06 -5.77 10.87
N LYS A 319 -9.08 -6.32 11.57
CA LYS A 319 -8.75 -5.91 12.94
C LYS A 319 -8.27 -4.46 13.00
N MET A 320 -7.43 -4.02 12.08
CA MET A 320 -6.92 -2.64 12.02
C MET A 320 -8.04 -1.65 11.72
N VAL A 321 -8.90 -1.93 10.73
CA VAL A 321 -10.06 -1.10 10.40
C VAL A 321 -11.01 -0.98 11.60
N ARG A 322 -11.36 -2.12 12.21
CA ARG A 322 -12.31 -2.15 13.32
C ARG A 322 -11.79 -1.48 14.59
N ARG A 323 -10.48 -1.54 14.86
CA ARG A 323 -9.88 -0.92 16.04
C ARG A 323 -9.46 0.55 15.86
N HIS A 324 -9.52 1.06 14.64
CA HIS A 324 -9.34 2.48 14.33
C HIS A 324 -10.63 3.11 13.74
N PRO A 325 -11.77 3.06 14.47
CA PRO A 325 -13.00 3.69 13.98
C PRO A 325 -12.86 5.21 13.84
N HIS A 326 -11.82 5.83 14.41
CA HIS A 326 -11.52 7.25 14.27
C HIS A 326 -10.77 7.60 12.98
N VAL A 327 -10.22 6.61 12.29
CA VAL A 327 -9.60 6.78 10.96
C VAL A 327 -10.56 6.31 9.87
N PHE A 328 -11.26 5.19 10.09
CA PHE A 328 -12.05 4.50 9.06
C PHE A 328 -13.57 4.64 9.21
N ALA A 329 -14.04 5.36 10.23
CA ALA A 329 -15.47 5.62 10.47
C ALA A 329 -15.64 6.99 11.17
N ASP A 330 -16.78 7.20 11.82
CA ASP A 330 -17.16 8.50 12.38
C ASP A 330 -16.80 8.69 13.88
N ALA A 331 -15.84 7.92 14.42
CA ALA A 331 -15.44 8.08 15.82
C ALA A 331 -14.43 9.23 15.98
N GLU A 332 -14.46 9.93 17.11
CA GLU A 332 -13.45 10.96 17.43
C GLU A 332 -12.38 10.40 18.37
N ALA A 333 -11.12 10.72 18.13
CA ALA A 333 -10.01 10.52 19.06
C ALA A 333 -9.05 11.69 18.90
N GLU A 334 -8.77 12.43 19.98
CA GLU A 334 -7.95 13.65 19.92
C GLU A 334 -6.52 13.41 20.40
N THR A 335 -6.30 12.39 21.24
CA THR A 335 -4.99 12.08 21.82
C THR A 335 -4.57 10.62 21.60
N ALA A 336 -3.27 10.35 21.77
CA ALA A 336 -2.74 8.98 21.75
C ALA A 336 -3.27 8.14 22.93
N GLU A 337 -3.55 8.77 24.08
CA GLU A 337 -4.20 8.09 25.20
C GLU A 337 -5.62 7.64 24.84
N ASP A 338 -6.41 8.50 24.20
CA ASP A 338 -7.79 8.18 23.76
C ASP A 338 -7.81 6.98 22.81
N VAL A 339 -6.85 6.93 21.88
CA VAL A 339 -6.68 5.81 20.94
C VAL A 339 -6.35 4.52 21.69
N THR A 340 -5.43 4.59 22.66
CA THR A 340 -4.99 3.42 23.45
C THR A 340 -6.11 2.87 24.32
N GLU A 341 -6.90 3.74 24.97
CA GLU A 341 -8.04 3.32 25.79
C GLU A 341 -9.12 2.63 24.95
N ARG A 342 -9.49 3.24 23.82
CA ARG A 342 -10.47 2.65 22.88
C ARG A 342 -9.98 1.32 22.31
N TRP A 343 -8.69 1.23 21.96
CA TRP A 343 -8.08 -0.01 21.50
C TRP A 343 -8.25 -1.13 22.53
N GLN A 344 -8.03 -0.81 23.80
CA GLN A 344 -8.21 -1.74 24.92
C GLN A 344 -9.68 -2.17 25.07
N GLN A 345 -10.63 -1.23 25.00
CA GLN A 345 -12.07 -1.51 25.09
C GLN A 345 -12.53 -2.44 23.97
N ILE A 346 -12.21 -2.13 22.71
CA ILE A 346 -12.58 -2.95 21.54
C ILE A 346 -11.97 -4.36 21.67
N LYS A 347 -10.70 -4.46 22.14
CA LYS A 347 -10.03 -5.75 22.37
C LYS A 347 -10.73 -6.61 23.44
N GLU A 348 -11.42 -6.01 24.39
CA GLU A 348 -12.19 -6.72 25.42
C GLU A 348 -13.52 -7.25 24.89
N GLU A 349 -14.25 -6.42 24.14
CA GLU A 349 -15.52 -6.78 23.51
C GLU A 349 -15.36 -7.96 22.54
N GLU A 350 -14.25 -8.01 21.79
CA GLU A 350 -13.94 -9.09 20.84
C GLU A 350 -13.75 -10.47 21.48
N LYS A 351 -13.29 -10.53 22.73
CA LYS A 351 -12.90 -11.82 23.33
C LYS A 351 -14.08 -12.76 23.52
N GLY A 352 -15.32 -12.27 23.50
CA GLY A 352 -16.57 -13.00 23.25
C GLY A 352 -16.90 -14.22 24.15
N ARG A 353 -15.99 -14.60 25.05
CA ARG A 353 -16.09 -15.74 25.96
C ARG A 353 -15.74 -15.26 27.37
N PRO A 354 -16.47 -15.70 28.40
CA PRO A 354 -15.99 -15.55 29.76
C PRO A 354 -14.69 -16.33 29.86
N VAL A 355 -13.57 -15.63 30.03
CA VAL A 355 -12.30 -16.26 30.32
C VAL A 355 -12.50 -17.00 31.64
N SER A 356 -12.26 -18.31 31.68
CA SER A 356 -12.56 -19.11 32.88
C SER A 356 -11.62 -18.77 34.04
N SER A 357 -10.46 -18.16 33.73
CA SER A 357 -9.51 -17.57 34.66
C SER A 357 -8.94 -16.24 34.15
N LEU A 358 -8.80 -15.24 35.02
CA LEU A 358 -8.19 -13.92 34.71
C LEU A 358 -6.79 -14.04 34.07
N LEU A 359 -6.05 -15.10 34.38
CA LEU A 359 -4.70 -15.37 33.90
C LEU A 359 -4.63 -16.42 32.78
N GLU A 360 -5.77 -16.99 32.37
CA GLU A 360 -5.82 -17.92 31.23
C GLU A 360 -5.31 -17.15 30.00
N ASN A 361 -4.16 -17.56 29.46
CA ASN A 361 -3.42 -16.89 28.38
C ASN A 361 -2.56 -15.67 28.77
N ALA A 362 -2.16 -15.50 30.03
CA ALA A 362 -1.11 -14.54 30.41
C ALA A 362 0.27 -15.04 29.97
N GLY A 363 0.68 -14.67 28.75
CA GLY A 363 2.03 -14.92 28.24
C GLY A 363 2.40 -16.38 28.01
N ILE A 364 1.44 -17.23 27.62
CA ILE A 364 1.76 -18.62 27.22
C ILE A 364 2.69 -18.58 26.01
N GLY A 365 3.92 -19.07 26.19
CA GLY A 365 4.95 -19.10 25.14
C GLY A 365 5.88 -17.88 25.10
N LEU A 366 5.69 -16.88 25.97
CA LEU A 366 6.60 -15.75 26.10
C LEU A 366 7.81 -16.10 27.00
N PRO A 367 8.97 -15.43 26.83
CA PRO A 367 10.04 -15.43 27.82
C PRO A 367 9.53 -15.10 29.23
N ALA A 368 10.19 -15.67 30.24
CA ALA A 368 9.69 -15.63 31.63
C ALA A 368 9.51 -14.21 32.17
N LEU A 369 10.35 -13.24 31.77
CA LEU A 369 10.23 -11.84 32.20
C LEU A 369 9.02 -11.15 31.57
N ILE A 370 8.81 -11.34 30.26
CA ILE A 370 7.61 -10.82 29.58
C ILE A 370 6.35 -11.48 30.15
N GLN A 371 6.41 -12.80 30.42
CA GLN A 371 5.29 -13.53 31.00
C GLN A 371 4.94 -12.98 32.39
N ALA A 372 5.94 -12.77 33.26
CA ALA A 372 5.74 -12.17 34.58
C ALA A 372 5.12 -10.77 34.48
N TYR A 373 5.62 -9.94 33.56
CA TYR A 373 5.11 -8.59 33.31
C TYR A 373 3.63 -8.61 32.87
N GLU A 374 3.25 -9.48 31.94
CA GLU A 374 1.88 -9.62 31.46
C GLU A 374 0.93 -10.21 32.51
N ILE A 375 1.40 -11.15 33.34
CA ILE A 375 0.64 -11.68 34.49
C ILE A 375 0.29 -10.55 35.44
N GLN A 376 1.29 -9.75 35.85
CA GLN A 376 1.11 -8.66 36.79
C GLN A 376 0.24 -7.55 36.22
N LYS A 377 0.46 -7.17 34.95
CA LYS A 377 -0.38 -6.18 34.26
C LYS A 377 -1.85 -6.60 34.19
N LYS A 378 -2.13 -7.88 33.95
CA LYS A 378 -3.50 -8.41 33.98
C LYS A 378 -4.10 -8.44 35.39
N ALA A 379 -3.30 -8.84 36.39
CA ALA A 379 -3.73 -8.84 37.79
C ALA A 379 -4.07 -7.40 38.25
N ALA A 380 -3.22 -6.44 37.90
CA ALA A 380 -3.44 -5.03 38.19
C ALA A 380 -4.72 -4.49 37.58
N LYS A 381 -4.98 -4.84 36.32
CA LYS A 381 -6.22 -4.46 35.63
C LYS A 381 -7.49 -5.04 36.27
N ALA A 382 -7.36 -6.15 36.99
CA ALA A 382 -8.46 -6.74 37.77
C ALA A 382 -8.64 -6.11 39.16
N GLY A 383 -7.86 -5.06 39.49
CA GLY A 383 -7.84 -4.41 40.80
C GLY A 383 -6.97 -5.14 41.83
N PHE A 384 -6.14 -6.10 41.41
CA PHE A 384 -5.14 -6.73 42.26
C PHE A 384 -3.78 -6.07 41.99
N ASP A 385 -3.64 -4.83 42.46
CA ASP A 385 -2.39 -4.07 42.42
C ASP A 385 -2.20 -3.27 43.71
N TRP A 386 -0.97 -2.81 43.93
CA TRP A 386 -0.66 -1.86 45.01
C TRP A 386 -1.00 -0.43 44.60
N ASP A 387 -1.40 0.40 45.58
CA ASP A 387 -1.79 1.79 45.34
C ASP A 387 -0.56 2.73 45.21
N ASP A 388 0.59 2.36 45.79
CA ASP A 388 1.82 3.17 45.80
C ASP A 388 3.03 2.37 45.27
N HIS A 389 3.93 3.06 44.57
CA HIS A 389 5.21 2.53 44.09
C HIS A 389 6.11 2.04 45.25
N SER A 390 5.96 2.59 46.46
CA SER A 390 6.72 2.16 47.64
C SER A 390 6.47 0.71 48.01
N ASP A 391 5.25 0.22 47.85
CA ASP A 391 4.85 -1.12 48.30
C ASP A 391 5.49 -2.21 47.42
N ALA A 392 5.74 -1.89 46.14
CA ALA A 392 6.48 -2.79 45.24
C ALA A 392 7.96 -2.94 45.65
N TRP A 393 8.58 -1.86 46.14
CA TRP A 393 9.94 -1.89 46.68
C TRP A 393 10.03 -2.63 48.01
N ASP A 394 9.06 -2.40 48.90
CA ASP A 394 8.98 -3.13 50.18
C ASP A 394 8.82 -4.63 49.94
N LYS A 395 7.99 -5.03 48.96
CA LYS A 395 7.85 -6.45 48.59
C LYS A 395 9.12 -7.03 47.98
N PHE A 396 9.84 -6.27 47.14
CA PHE A 396 11.13 -6.72 46.64
C PHE A 396 12.14 -6.97 47.78
N GLU A 397 12.19 -6.06 48.76
CA GLU A 397 13.09 -6.20 49.92
C GLU A 397 12.71 -7.40 50.80
N GLU A 398 11.40 -7.68 50.96
CA GLU A 398 10.90 -8.89 51.62
C GLU A 398 11.37 -10.17 50.93
N GLU A 399 11.12 -10.32 49.62
CA GLU A 399 11.54 -11.51 48.85
C GLU A 399 13.08 -11.67 48.86
N TRP A 400 13.81 -10.55 48.84
CA TRP A 400 15.26 -10.55 48.91
C TRP A 400 15.77 -11.08 50.26
N GLN A 401 15.12 -10.71 51.36
CA GLN A 401 15.44 -11.22 52.69
C GLN A 401 15.12 -12.72 52.81
N GLU A 402 13.96 -13.16 52.34
CA GLU A 402 13.57 -14.59 52.34
C GLU A 402 14.57 -15.44 51.52
N PHE A 403 14.99 -14.96 50.35
CA PHE A 403 16.05 -15.60 49.56
C PHE A 403 17.37 -15.71 50.34
N GLN A 404 17.81 -14.65 51.01
CA GLN A 404 19.05 -14.66 51.80
C GLN A 404 19.00 -15.67 52.94
N GLU A 405 17.86 -15.77 53.63
CA GLU A 405 17.65 -16.72 54.72
C GLU A 405 17.72 -18.17 54.22
N GLU A 406 17.02 -18.50 53.13
CA GLU A 406 17.02 -19.86 52.57
C GLU A 406 18.40 -20.26 52.01
N VAL A 407 19.14 -19.32 51.45
CA VAL A 407 20.54 -19.53 51.03
C VAL A 407 21.42 -19.82 52.26
N ALA A 408 21.28 -19.06 53.34
CA ALA A 408 22.03 -19.27 54.58
C ALA A 408 21.71 -20.64 55.22
N ASN A 409 20.46 -21.09 55.10
CA ASN A 409 19.99 -22.40 55.57
C ASN A 409 20.43 -23.58 54.66
N GLY A 410 21.03 -23.28 53.49
CA GLY A 410 21.53 -24.30 52.55
C GLY A 410 20.43 -25.07 51.81
N ASN A 411 19.21 -24.57 51.81
CA ASN A 411 18.06 -25.23 51.20
C ASN A 411 17.94 -24.86 49.71
N ARG A 412 18.72 -25.53 48.87
CA ARG A 412 18.82 -25.22 47.43
C ARG A 412 17.47 -25.16 46.70
N LYS A 413 16.48 -25.96 47.10
CA LYS A 413 15.16 -25.93 46.45
C LYS A 413 14.40 -24.66 46.81
N ALA A 414 14.35 -24.32 48.09
CA ALA A 414 13.69 -23.09 48.54
C ALA A 414 14.42 -21.85 48.00
N SER A 415 15.76 -21.82 48.06
CA SER A 415 16.53 -20.72 47.46
C SER A 415 16.22 -20.49 45.97
N LEU A 416 15.91 -21.53 45.20
CA LEU A 416 15.50 -21.39 43.81
C LEU A 416 14.11 -20.76 43.67
N GLN A 417 13.18 -21.12 44.57
CA GLN A 417 11.82 -20.57 44.60
C GLN A 417 11.88 -19.09 44.98
N GLU A 418 12.52 -18.77 46.11
CA GLU A 418 12.65 -17.38 46.59
C GLU A 418 13.38 -16.49 45.57
N PHE A 419 14.41 -17.02 44.88
CA PHE A 419 15.06 -16.23 43.81
C PHE A 419 14.12 -15.96 42.62
N GLY A 420 13.23 -16.91 42.32
CA GLY A 420 12.17 -16.69 41.34
C GLY A 420 11.21 -15.58 41.76
N ASP A 421 10.85 -15.55 43.05
CA ASP A 421 9.97 -14.54 43.62
C ASP A 421 10.65 -13.16 43.68
N VAL A 422 11.97 -13.10 43.95
CA VAL A 422 12.78 -11.88 43.80
C VAL A 422 12.72 -11.34 42.36
N LEU A 423 12.90 -12.19 41.34
CA LEU A 423 12.81 -11.78 39.94
C LEU A 423 11.39 -11.29 39.60
N PHE A 424 10.36 -11.98 40.11
CA PHE A 424 8.98 -11.60 39.91
C PHE A 424 8.66 -10.25 40.56
N ALA A 425 9.12 -10.01 41.79
CA ALA A 425 8.97 -8.73 42.49
C ALA A 425 9.70 -7.60 41.75
N LEU A 426 10.89 -7.84 41.22
CA LEU A 426 11.65 -6.84 40.46
C LEU A 426 10.96 -6.47 39.14
N VAL A 427 10.30 -7.44 38.47
CA VAL A 427 9.43 -7.16 37.30
C VAL A 427 8.26 -6.27 37.70
N ASN A 428 7.71 -6.43 38.91
CA ASN A 428 6.63 -5.58 39.39
C ASN A 428 7.11 -4.15 39.62
N VAL A 429 8.29 -3.98 40.22
CA VAL A 429 8.94 -2.67 40.37
C VAL A 429 9.14 -2.01 39.00
N SER A 430 9.65 -2.74 37.99
CA SER A 430 9.86 -2.19 36.65
C SER A 430 8.54 -1.73 36.01
N ARG A 431 7.47 -2.53 36.16
CA ARG A 431 6.13 -2.20 35.67
C ARG A 431 5.58 -0.91 36.26
N PHE A 432 5.75 -0.71 37.57
CA PHE A 432 5.36 0.54 38.23
C PHE A 432 6.11 1.76 37.69
N HIS A 433 7.34 1.59 37.20
CA HIS A 433 8.10 2.66 36.56
C HIS A 433 7.87 2.78 35.05
N GLY A 434 6.96 1.98 34.46
CA GLY A 434 6.72 1.97 33.02
C GLY A 434 7.88 1.38 32.21
N ILE A 435 8.76 0.60 32.85
CA ILE A 435 9.93 -0.02 32.23
C ILE A 435 9.59 -1.45 31.83
N PHE A 436 9.76 -1.78 30.55
CA PHE A 436 9.59 -3.14 30.05
C PHE A 436 10.82 -3.99 30.44
N PRO A 437 10.65 -5.05 31.24
CA PRO A 437 11.78 -5.74 31.88
C PRO A 437 12.66 -6.50 30.91
N GLU A 438 12.09 -7.07 29.85
CA GLU A 438 12.85 -7.79 28.82
C GLU A 438 13.79 -6.85 28.08
N GLU A 439 13.27 -5.70 27.62
CA GLU A 439 14.06 -4.65 26.96
C GLU A 439 15.19 -4.14 27.89
N ALA A 440 14.86 -3.86 29.15
CA ALA A 440 15.86 -3.42 30.12
C ALA A 440 16.99 -4.44 30.33
N LEU A 441 16.68 -5.73 30.34
CA LEU A 441 17.68 -6.80 30.45
C LEU A 441 18.48 -6.96 29.16
N THR A 442 17.84 -6.86 27.99
CA THR A 442 18.51 -6.85 26.68
C THR A 442 19.55 -5.74 26.60
N MET A 443 19.19 -4.50 26.96
CA MET A 443 20.12 -3.37 27.02
C MET A 443 21.26 -3.61 28.01
N ALA A 444 20.99 -4.25 29.15
CA ALA A 444 22.02 -4.58 30.13
C ALA A 444 23.01 -5.63 29.59
N ASN A 445 22.51 -6.63 28.85
CA ASN A 445 23.32 -7.65 28.20
C ASN A 445 24.20 -7.05 27.11
N GLN A 446 23.64 -6.22 26.22
CA GLN A 446 24.40 -5.51 25.18
C GLN A 446 25.53 -4.68 25.78
N LYS A 447 25.22 -3.84 26.79
CA LYS A 447 26.22 -3.05 27.51
C LYS A 447 27.31 -3.92 28.16
N PHE A 448 26.96 -5.09 28.68
CA PHE A 448 27.95 -6.03 29.20
C PHE A 448 28.85 -6.56 28.07
N ILE A 449 28.25 -6.96 26.94
CA ILE A 449 28.96 -7.47 25.76
C ILE A 449 29.91 -6.41 25.22
N SER A 450 29.44 -5.18 24.97
CA SER A 450 30.28 -4.08 24.44
C SER A 450 31.47 -3.77 25.35
N ARG A 451 31.26 -3.76 26.66
CA ARG A 451 32.35 -3.57 27.64
C ARG A 451 33.31 -4.74 27.67
N PHE A 452 32.79 -5.96 27.58
CA PHE A 452 33.63 -7.15 27.60
C PHE A 452 34.47 -7.24 26.33
N GLN A 453 33.89 -6.97 25.16
CA GLN A 453 34.61 -6.88 23.88
C GLN A 453 35.73 -5.85 23.94
N PHE A 454 35.51 -4.68 24.55
CA PHE A 454 36.59 -3.72 24.77
C PHE A 454 37.72 -4.29 25.65
N VAL A 455 37.38 -5.06 26.69
CA VAL A 455 38.39 -5.77 27.50
C VAL A 455 39.14 -6.79 26.65
N GLU A 456 38.44 -7.54 25.80
CA GLU A 456 39.05 -8.50 24.87
C GLU A 456 40.02 -7.83 23.91
N ASP A 457 39.63 -6.70 23.31
CA ASP A 457 40.48 -5.92 22.42
C ASP A 457 41.75 -5.44 23.13
N ARG A 458 41.64 -4.94 24.37
CA ARG A 458 42.80 -4.53 25.18
C ARG A 458 43.72 -5.70 25.51
N VAL A 459 43.16 -6.86 25.81
CA VAL A 459 43.94 -8.07 26.04
C VAL A 459 44.64 -8.51 24.75
N ASN A 460 43.96 -8.48 23.61
CA ASN A 460 44.52 -8.83 22.31
C ASN A 460 45.64 -7.88 21.88
N GLU A 461 45.45 -6.57 22.04
CA GLU A 461 46.45 -5.53 21.79
C GLU A 461 47.74 -5.75 22.61
N SER A 462 47.62 -6.32 23.81
CA SER A 462 48.78 -6.60 24.67
C SER A 462 49.65 -7.77 24.19
N GLY A 463 49.15 -8.59 23.25
CA GLY A 463 49.80 -9.81 22.77
C GLY A 463 49.89 -10.95 23.79
N LYS A 464 49.20 -10.85 24.93
CA LYS A 464 49.17 -11.87 26.00
C LYS A 464 47.80 -12.55 26.06
N PRO A 465 47.74 -13.83 26.48
CA PRO A 465 46.45 -14.52 26.66
C PRO A 465 45.71 -14.00 27.90
N PHE A 466 44.37 -14.06 27.88
CA PHE A 466 43.50 -13.64 29.01
C PHE A 466 43.94 -14.15 30.38
N LYS A 467 44.38 -15.42 30.47
CA LYS A 467 44.83 -16.06 31.71
C LYS A 467 46.10 -15.43 32.32
N ALA A 468 46.82 -14.61 31.55
CA ALA A 468 48.00 -13.90 32.04
C ALA A 468 47.64 -12.61 32.80
N PHE A 469 46.38 -12.19 32.77
CA PHE A 469 45.88 -11.03 33.50
C PHE A 469 45.18 -11.46 34.79
N SER A 470 45.39 -10.68 35.84
CA SER A 470 44.63 -10.78 37.07
C SER A 470 43.25 -10.13 36.92
N LEU A 471 42.30 -10.51 37.78
CA LEU A 471 40.99 -9.86 37.86
C LEU A 471 41.08 -8.35 38.08
N GLY A 472 42.09 -7.89 38.84
CA GLY A 472 42.32 -6.46 39.06
C GLY A 472 42.73 -5.72 37.78
N GLU A 473 43.58 -6.32 36.96
CA GLU A 473 44.00 -5.73 35.67
C GLU A 473 42.86 -5.74 34.64
N LEU A 474 42.06 -6.81 34.60
CA LEU A 474 40.87 -6.85 33.73
C LEU A 474 39.81 -5.84 34.18
N ASP A 475 39.64 -5.62 35.49
CA ASP A 475 38.74 -4.60 36.03
C ASP A 475 39.20 -3.17 35.68
N GLU A 476 40.50 -2.92 35.51
CA GLU A 476 40.99 -1.65 34.99
C GLU A 476 40.56 -1.41 33.53
N PHE A 477 40.66 -2.43 32.66
CA PHE A 477 40.14 -2.33 31.29
C PHE A 477 38.62 -2.14 31.28
N TRP A 478 37.89 -2.83 32.15
CA TRP A 478 36.46 -2.67 32.31
C TRP A 478 36.05 -1.26 32.76
N LYS A 479 36.78 -0.67 33.72
CA LYS A 479 36.60 0.72 34.15
C LYS A 479 36.88 1.71 33.03
N GLN A 480 37.87 1.43 32.17
CA GLN A 480 38.12 2.24 30.98
C GLN A 480 36.95 2.19 30.01
N ALA A 481 36.37 1.01 29.74
CA ALA A 481 35.18 0.88 28.91
C ALA A 481 34.01 1.71 29.47
N LYS A 482 33.74 1.60 30.78
CA LYS A 482 32.71 2.41 31.47
C LYS A 482 32.93 3.92 31.31
N ASN A 483 34.18 4.38 31.43
CA ASN A 483 34.51 5.81 31.29
C ASN A 483 34.32 6.33 29.85
N GLN A 484 34.28 5.45 28.85
CA GLN A 484 34.02 5.80 27.46
C GLN A 484 32.53 5.77 27.09
N GLY A 485 31.65 5.45 28.05
CA GLY A 485 30.20 5.38 27.80
C GLY A 485 29.74 4.09 27.12
N LEU A 486 30.61 3.08 27.03
CA LEU A 486 30.27 1.74 26.56
C LEU A 486 29.42 0.98 27.59
#